data_AF-A0A8T1ZPR2-F1
#
_entry.id   AF-A0A8T1ZPR2-F1
#
_cell.length_a   1.000
_cell.length_b   1.000
_cell.length_c   1.000
_cell.angle_alpha   90.00
_cell.angle_beta   90.00
_cell.angle_gamma   90.00
#
_symmetry.space_group_name_H-M   'P 1'
#
loop_
_entity.id
_entity.type
_entity.pdbx_description
1 polymer ?
#
loop_
_entity_poly.entity_id
_entity_poly.type
_entity_poly.pdbx_seq_one_letter_code
_entity_poly.pdbx_strand_id
1 'polypeptide(L)'
;MYNNMGPQPGMPMPQANTQPSPFGNPFSGPGSGLIRSGLGAYGEKIFGSSSEYVQSNISRYFSDPQYYFQVNDQYVRNKLKIVLLPFLHRGHWTRISEPVGGRLSYKPPIYDINAPDLYIPLMAFGTYVVLAGLSLGLYGKFTPEALNWLFVKGMVGWFLQVMLLKITLLSLGSGEAPLLDIVAYAGYTFTGLCLAVLGKIIWGYSYYVLIPWTCLCTGVFLVKTMKRVLFAEARSYDSSRHHYLLIFVALAQFPLLIWLGNISVNWLF
;
A
#
# COMPACT_ATOMS: atom_id res chain seq x y z
N MET A 1 -20.82 67.93 -19.18
CA MET A 1 -22.19 67.39 -19.34
C MET A 1 -22.10 66.16 -20.25
N TYR A 2 -22.61 65.02 -19.77
CA TYR A 2 -22.99 63.76 -20.47
C TYR A 2 -21.90 62.99 -21.27
N ASN A 3 -21.44 61.83 -20.76
CA ASN A 3 -21.88 60.43 -21.02
C ASN A 3 -21.45 59.88 -22.40
N ASN A 4 -21.08 58.61 -22.64
CA ASN A 4 -20.65 57.43 -21.87
C ASN A 4 -20.36 56.33 -22.94
N MET A 5 -19.74 55.22 -22.53
CA MET A 5 -19.68 53.88 -23.18
C MET A 5 -18.60 53.62 -24.25
N GLY A 6 -17.62 52.79 -23.86
CA GLY A 6 -16.66 52.14 -24.77
C GLY A 6 -17.16 50.80 -25.32
N PRO A 7 -16.28 50.05 -26.02
CA PRO A 7 -16.40 48.59 -26.09
C PRO A 7 -15.11 47.86 -25.69
N GLN A 8 -15.30 46.71 -25.03
CA GLN A 8 -14.29 45.70 -24.67
C GLN A 8 -13.87 44.83 -25.88
N PRO A 9 -12.77 44.06 -25.76
CA PRO A 9 -11.96 43.53 -26.86
C PRO A 9 -12.21 42.05 -27.18
N GLY A 10 -11.69 41.61 -28.34
CA GLY A 10 -11.15 40.25 -28.49
C GLY A 10 -11.49 39.54 -29.79
N MET A 11 -10.46 39.18 -30.56
CA MET A 11 -10.04 37.79 -30.84
C MET A 11 -8.98 37.77 -31.97
N PRO A 12 -7.76 37.22 -31.76
CA PRO A 12 -6.81 36.94 -32.83
C PRO A 12 -7.04 35.58 -33.53
N MET A 13 -6.56 35.52 -34.78
CA MET A 13 -6.53 34.42 -35.75
C MET A 13 -5.98 33.06 -35.26
N PRO A 14 -6.30 31.95 -35.95
CA PRO A 14 -5.78 30.62 -35.65
C PRO A 14 -4.39 30.40 -36.26
N GLN A 15 -3.49 29.78 -35.48
CA GLN A 15 -2.22 29.24 -35.98
C GLN A 15 -2.18 27.74 -35.76
N ALA A 16 -1.96 27.02 -36.86
CA ALA A 16 -1.62 25.61 -36.89
C ALA A 16 -0.17 25.41 -36.40
N ASN A 17 0.11 24.32 -35.67
CA ASN A 17 0.96 23.20 -36.13
C ASN A 17 1.43 22.35 -34.92
N THR A 18 1.09 21.06 -34.89
CA THR A 18 1.84 20.04 -34.10
C THR A 18 1.87 18.73 -34.88
N GLN A 19 3.09 18.22 -35.08
CA GLN A 19 3.45 17.01 -35.80
C GLN A 19 2.79 15.72 -35.25
N PRO A 20 2.57 14.71 -36.10
CA PRO A 20 2.03 13.41 -35.69
C PRO A 20 3.10 12.47 -35.09
N SER A 21 2.78 11.85 -33.96
CA SER A 21 3.52 10.74 -33.36
C SER A 21 3.30 9.41 -34.13
N PRO A 22 4.30 8.52 -34.26
CA PRO A 22 4.27 7.40 -35.22
C PRO A 22 3.71 6.06 -34.69
N PHE A 23 2.81 6.06 -33.71
CA PHE A 23 2.18 4.84 -33.20
C PHE A 23 0.67 4.88 -33.42
N GLY A 24 0.20 4.14 -34.43
CA GLY A 24 -1.19 4.02 -34.82
C GLY A 24 -2.01 3.11 -33.91
N ASN A 25 -3.26 3.52 -33.67
CA ASN A 25 -4.32 2.71 -33.05
C ASN A 25 -4.72 1.54 -33.98
N PRO A 26 -4.84 0.29 -33.49
CA PRO A 26 -5.17 -0.86 -34.34
C PRO A 26 -6.69 -1.13 -34.48
N PHE A 27 -7.56 -0.18 -34.15
CA PHE A 27 -9.03 -0.38 -34.20
C PHE A 27 -9.71 0.61 -35.13
N SER A 28 -9.44 0.48 -36.44
CA SER A 28 -10.24 1.13 -37.48
C SER A 28 -10.56 0.13 -38.58
N GLY A 29 -11.55 -0.72 -38.33
CA GLY A 29 -12.20 -1.54 -39.36
C GLY A 29 -13.37 -0.76 -39.98
N PRO A 30 -13.55 -0.77 -41.32
CA PRO A 30 -14.57 0.00 -41.99
C PRO A 30 -15.88 -0.77 -42.02
N GLY A 31 -16.85 -0.36 -41.18
CA GLY A 31 -18.20 -0.92 -41.28
C GLY A 31 -19.12 -0.47 -40.16
N SER A 32 -19.93 0.56 -40.41
CA SER A 32 -21.31 0.72 -39.88
C SER A 32 -21.78 2.17 -39.98
N GLY A 33 -21.96 2.66 -41.21
CA GLY A 33 -22.54 3.99 -41.48
C GLY A 33 -24.05 4.12 -41.23
N LEU A 34 -24.70 3.21 -40.50
CA LEU A 34 -26.18 3.19 -40.41
C LEU A 34 -26.78 3.07 -39.00
N ILE A 35 -25.99 3.03 -37.93
CA ILE A 35 -26.50 2.91 -36.54
C ILE A 35 -26.05 4.12 -35.67
N ARG A 36 -25.94 5.32 -36.26
CA ARG A 36 -25.45 6.52 -35.54
C ARG A 36 -26.49 7.62 -35.32
N SER A 37 -27.65 7.57 -35.96
CA SER A 37 -28.56 8.73 -35.97
C SER A 37 -29.60 8.79 -34.85
N GLY A 38 -29.90 7.69 -34.15
CA GLY A 38 -30.97 7.67 -33.11
C GLY A 38 -30.51 7.52 -31.66
N LEU A 39 -29.32 6.96 -31.41
CA LEU A 39 -28.82 6.60 -30.07
C LEU A 39 -27.57 7.39 -29.62
N GLY A 40 -27.05 8.30 -30.44
CA GLY A 40 -25.79 9.00 -30.15
C GLY A 40 -25.88 10.03 -29.02
N ALA A 41 -26.96 10.81 -28.95
CA ALA A 41 -27.06 11.95 -28.02
C ALA A 41 -27.23 11.55 -26.54
N TYR A 42 -27.77 10.36 -26.27
CA TYR A 42 -27.94 9.82 -24.92
C TYR A 42 -26.96 8.68 -24.60
N GLY A 43 -26.42 7.99 -25.61
CA GLY A 43 -25.41 6.94 -25.45
C GLY A 43 -24.05 7.47 -25.01
N GLU A 44 -23.59 8.61 -25.56
CA GLU A 44 -22.31 9.22 -25.16
C GLU A 44 -22.31 9.74 -23.72
N LYS A 45 -23.44 10.24 -23.21
CA LYS A 45 -23.55 10.71 -21.83
C LYS A 45 -23.62 9.57 -20.81
N ILE A 46 -24.15 8.41 -21.18
CA ILE A 46 -24.19 7.24 -20.28
C ILE A 46 -22.85 6.48 -20.31
N PHE A 47 -22.23 6.28 -21.48
CA PHE A 47 -20.92 5.63 -21.57
C PHE A 47 -19.74 6.50 -21.10
N GLY A 48 -19.76 7.80 -21.40
CA GLY A 48 -18.72 8.75 -20.95
C GLY A 48 -18.77 8.94 -19.43
N SER A 49 -19.97 9.16 -18.88
CA SER A 49 -20.17 9.29 -17.44
C SER A 49 -19.81 8.00 -16.70
N SER A 50 -20.28 6.82 -17.15
CA SER A 50 -19.94 5.56 -16.48
C SER A 50 -18.45 5.23 -16.51
N SER A 51 -17.73 5.53 -17.60
CA SER A 51 -16.27 5.31 -17.64
C SER A 51 -15.51 6.28 -16.75
N GLU A 52 -15.87 7.57 -16.70
CA GLU A 52 -15.24 8.54 -15.80
C GLU A 52 -15.59 8.30 -14.32
N TYR A 53 -16.81 7.84 -14.00
CA TYR A 53 -17.19 7.44 -12.64
C TYR A 53 -16.55 6.12 -12.21
N VAL A 54 -16.46 5.14 -13.10
CA VAL A 54 -15.78 3.87 -12.83
C VAL A 54 -14.27 4.08 -12.74
N GLN A 55 -13.67 4.88 -13.62
CA GLN A 55 -12.24 5.17 -13.60
C GLN A 55 -11.86 6.07 -12.41
N SER A 56 -12.70 7.03 -12.01
CA SER A 56 -12.47 7.82 -10.80
C SER A 56 -12.65 7.02 -9.51
N ASN A 57 -13.61 6.09 -9.44
CA ASN A 57 -13.74 5.18 -8.28
C ASN A 57 -12.65 4.11 -8.27
N ILE A 58 -12.32 3.49 -9.41
CA ILE A 58 -11.25 2.47 -9.49
C ILE A 58 -9.89 3.10 -9.19
N SER A 59 -9.56 4.27 -9.75
CA SER A 59 -8.29 4.96 -9.45
C SER A 59 -8.18 5.42 -8.00
N ARG A 60 -9.31 5.72 -7.33
CA ARG A 60 -9.34 6.03 -5.90
C ARG A 60 -8.95 4.83 -5.02
N TYR A 61 -9.30 3.61 -5.42
CA TYR A 61 -9.02 2.40 -4.63
C TYR A 61 -7.79 1.61 -5.09
N PHE A 62 -7.46 1.68 -6.38
CA PHE A 62 -6.30 1.06 -7.02
C PHE A 62 -5.37 2.14 -7.56
N SER A 63 -4.38 2.50 -6.75
CA SER A 63 -3.24 3.29 -7.18
C SER A 63 -2.44 2.55 -8.26
N ASP A 64 -1.75 3.29 -9.13
CA ASP A 64 -0.82 2.73 -10.11
C ASP A 64 0.23 1.85 -9.40
N PRO A 65 0.32 0.54 -9.66
CA PRO A 65 1.26 -0.34 -8.98
C PRO A 65 2.71 0.12 -9.17
N GLN A 66 3.05 0.78 -10.29
CA GLN A 66 4.40 1.29 -10.55
C GLN A 66 4.89 2.23 -9.45
N TYR A 67 3.99 3.01 -8.84
CA TYR A 67 4.32 3.90 -7.72
C TYR A 67 5.02 3.16 -6.56
N TYR A 68 4.53 1.97 -6.19
CA TYR A 68 5.00 1.24 -5.01
C TYR A 68 6.33 0.50 -5.22
N PHE A 69 6.78 0.41 -6.47
CA PHE A 69 8.04 -0.25 -6.86
C PHE A 69 9.14 0.74 -7.25
N GLN A 70 8.88 2.05 -7.17
CA GLN A 70 9.89 3.10 -7.33
C GLN A 70 10.76 3.21 -6.07
N VAL A 71 11.67 2.25 -5.90
CA VAL A 71 12.61 2.16 -4.77
C VAL A 71 14.05 2.16 -5.26
N ASN A 72 14.97 2.61 -4.40
CA ASN A 72 16.42 2.49 -4.62
C ASN A 72 17.11 1.83 -3.41
N ASP A 73 18.38 1.44 -3.55
CA ASP A 73 19.11 0.72 -2.49
C ASP A 73 19.20 1.51 -1.18
N GLN A 74 19.38 2.83 -1.29
CA GLN A 74 19.44 3.72 -0.13
C GLN A 74 18.11 3.75 0.63
N TYR A 75 17.00 3.84 -0.10
CA TYR A 75 15.65 3.77 0.44
C TYR A 75 15.45 2.44 1.17
N VAL A 76 15.76 1.31 0.53
CA VAL A 76 15.55 -0.03 1.12
C VAL A 76 16.31 -0.16 2.43
N ARG A 77 17.60 0.20 2.46
CA ARG A 77 18.43 0.15 3.68
C ARG A 77 17.86 1.03 4.79
N ASN A 78 17.41 2.23 4.46
CA ASN A 78 16.85 3.15 5.45
C ASN A 78 15.48 2.69 5.94
N LYS A 79 14.64 2.16 5.05
CA LYS A 79 13.32 1.65 5.38
C LYS A 79 13.39 0.42 6.26
N LEU A 80 14.31 -0.51 5.98
CA LEU A 80 14.59 -1.66 6.84
C LEU A 80 15.00 -1.24 8.25
N LYS A 81 15.86 -0.22 8.41
CA LYS A 81 16.20 0.33 9.74
C LYS A 81 14.95 0.84 10.48
N ILE A 82 14.04 1.51 9.78
CA ILE A 82 12.82 2.06 10.40
C ILE A 82 11.85 0.95 10.79
N VAL A 83 11.68 -0.06 9.94
CA VAL A 83 10.77 -1.19 10.19
C VAL A 83 11.30 -2.08 11.33
N LEU A 84 12.60 -2.38 11.32
CA LEU A 84 13.24 -3.25 12.32
C LEU A 84 13.55 -2.52 13.64
N LEU A 85 13.75 -1.21 13.61
CA LEU A 85 14.12 -0.38 14.77
C LEU A 85 13.32 0.95 14.77
N PRO A 86 11.99 0.91 14.89
CA PRO A 86 11.13 2.10 14.79
C PRO A 86 11.34 3.11 15.93
N PHE A 87 12.01 2.69 17.01
CA PHE A 87 12.40 3.53 18.14
C PHE A 87 13.53 4.49 17.79
N LEU A 88 14.40 4.10 16.86
CA LEU A 88 15.59 4.88 16.49
C LEU A 88 15.27 5.94 15.43
N HIS A 89 14.12 5.83 14.74
CA HIS A 89 13.72 6.82 13.75
C HIS A 89 13.29 8.13 14.43
N ARG A 90 14.19 9.12 14.38
CA ARG A 90 14.00 10.49 14.89
C ARG A 90 13.31 11.44 13.90
N GLY A 91 13.06 11.00 12.67
CA GLY A 91 12.43 11.81 11.63
C GLY A 91 10.92 11.98 11.79
N HIS A 92 10.34 12.77 10.88
CA HIS A 92 8.89 12.87 10.75
C HIS A 92 8.32 11.58 10.14
N TRP A 93 7.14 11.16 10.61
CA TRP A 93 6.40 9.98 10.12
C TRP A 93 5.27 10.36 9.14
N THR A 94 5.29 11.58 8.63
CA THR A 94 4.27 12.13 7.73
C THR A 94 4.71 11.95 6.30
N ARG A 95 3.80 11.47 5.44
CA ARG A 95 4.03 11.41 4.00
C ARG A 95 4.14 12.82 3.42
N ILE A 96 5.01 12.99 2.44
CA ILE A 96 5.19 14.24 1.71
C ILE A 96 4.15 14.25 0.59
N SER A 97 3.22 15.21 0.64
CA SER A 97 2.28 15.49 -0.43
C SER A 97 2.68 16.75 -1.18
N GLU A 98 2.57 16.72 -2.50
CA GLU A 98 2.72 17.87 -3.38
C GLU A 98 1.38 18.20 -4.03
N PRO A 99 0.99 19.49 -4.09
CA PRO A 99 -0.19 19.91 -4.83
C PRO A 99 0.12 19.86 -6.32
N VAL A 100 -0.36 18.82 -7.01
CA VAL A 100 -0.26 18.69 -8.48
C VAL A 100 -1.65 18.90 -9.07
N GLY A 101 -1.84 19.99 -9.81
CA GLY A 101 -3.11 20.28 -10.50
C GLY A 101 -4.33 20.43 -9.57
N GLY A 102 -4.15 20.98 -8.36
CA GLY A 102 -5.24 21.16 -7.39
C GLY A 102 -5.62 19.91 -6.60
N ARG A 103 -4.92 18.78 -6.79
CA ARG A 103 -5.04 17.57 -5.96
C ARG A 103 -3.74 17.33 -5.19
N LEU A 104 -3.86 16.84 -3.95
CA LEU A 104 -2.71 16.39 -3.16
C LEU A 104 -2.24 15.05 -3.73
N SER A 105 -1.04 14.99 -4.30
CA SER A 105 -0.41 13.77 -4.78
C SER A 105 0.76 13.40 -3.86
N TYR A 106 0.90 12.12 -3.51
CA TYR A 106 1.99 11.67 -2.65
C TYR A 106 3.26 11.37 -3.46
N LYS A 107 4.42 11.67 -2.88
CA LYS A 107 5.70 11.32 -3.49
C LYS A 107 5.96 9.81 -3.46
N PRO A 108 6.55 9.24 -4.52
CA PRO A 108 6.93 7.83 -4.54
C PRO A 108 8.03 7.51 -3.51
N PRO A 109 8.19 6.22 -3.14
CA PRO A 109 9.12 5.78 -2.10
C PRO A 109 10.56 6.29 -2.24
N ILE A 110 11.07 6.37 -3.47
CA ILE A 110 12.41 6.91 -3.76
C ILE A 110 12.66 8.32 -3.20
N TYR A 111 11.61 9.15 -3.08
CA TYR A 111 11.70 10.53 -2.58
C TYR A 111 11.09 10.74 -1.19
N ASP A 112 10.38 9.75 -0.64
CA ASP A 112 9.77 9.82 0.68
C ASP A 112 9.91 8.49 1.44
N ILE A 113 10.69 8.51 2.52
CA ILE A 113 10.93 7.35 3.36
C ILE A 113 9.67 6.82 4.07
N ASN A 114 8.66 7.68 4.26
CA ASN A 114 7.40 7.32 4.91
C ASN A 114 6.37 6.76 3.93
N ALA A 115 6.57 6.95 2.63
CA ALA A 115 5.68 6.39 1.62
C ALA A 115 5.71 4.85 1.68
N PRO A 116 4.55 4.19 1.56
CA PRO A 116 4.50 2.73 1.53
C PRO A 116 5.05 2.20 0.19
N ASP A 117 5.78 1.09 0.25
CA ASP A 117 6.25 0.33 -0.89
C ASP A 117 5.78 -1.13 -0.82
N LEU A 118 5.64 -1.77 -1.98
CA LEU A 118 5.31 -3.20 -2.08
C LEU A 118 6.56 -4.06 -2.29
N TYR A 119 7.69 -3.45 -2.62
CA TYR A 119 8.95 -4.13 -2.87
C TYR A 119 9.46 -4.87 -1.62
N ILE A 120 9.63 -4.17 -0.48
CA ILE A 120 10.15 -4.77 0.76
C ILE A 120 9.19 -5.84 1.29
N PRO A 121 7.87 -5.61 1.41
CA PRO A 121 6.92 -6.66 1.79
C PRO A 121 7.01 -7.94 0.97
N LEU A 122 7.04 -7.84 -0.37
CA LEU A 122 7.09 -9.00 -1.25
C LEU A 122 8.43 -9.73 -1.12
N MET A 123 9.55 -8.99 -1.10
CA MET A 123 10.88 -9.57 -0.92
C MET A 123 11.01 -10.24 0.46
N ALA A 124 10.49 -9.62 1.51
CA ALA A 124 10.49 -10.18 2.86
C ALA A 124 9.62 -11.44 2.96
N PHE A 125 8.45 -11.45 2.31
CA PHE A 125 7.59 -12.63 2.26
C PHE A 125 8.28 -13.81 1.56
N GLY A 126 8.89 -13.58 0.38
CA GLY A 126 9.68 -14.61 -0.30
C GLY A 126 10.86 -15.11 0.54
N THR A 127 11.57 -14.20 1.20
CA THR A 127 12.67 -14.53 2.12
C THR A 127 12.18 -15.37 3.30
N TYR A 128 11.02 -15.05 3.89
CA TYR A 128 10.41 -15.82 4.95
C TYR A 128 10.13 -17.26 4.51
N VAL A 129 9.55 -17.45 3.32
CA VAL A 129 9.27 -18.79 2.78
C VAL A 129 10.57 -19.59 2.58
N VAL A 130 11.61 -18.96 2.03
CA VAL A 130 12.93 -19.59 1.85
C VAL A 130 13.56 -19.97 3.19
N LEU A 131 13.56 -19.05 4.16
CA LEU A 131 14.10 -19.31 5.50
C LEU A 131 13.32 -20.40 6.24
N ALA A 132 12.00 -20.45 6.08
CA ALA A 132 11.17 -21.47 6.67
C ALA A 132 11.44 -22.86 6.05
N GLY A 133 11.60 -22.92 4.73
CA GLY A 133 12.06 -24.12 4.03
C GLY A 133 13.46 -24.58 4.47
N LEU A 134 14.41 -23.65 4.60
CA LEU A 134 15.74 -23.93 5.12
C LEU A 134 15.67 -24.50 6.54
N SER A 135 14.87 -23.87 7.42
CA SER A 135 14.68 -24.35 8.79
C SER A 135 14.10 -25.77 8.80
N LEU A 136 13.09 -26.09 7.99
CA LEU A 136 12.54 -27.44 7.88
C LEU A 136 13.59 -28.44 7.38
N GLY A 137 14.42 -28.04 6.40
CA GLY A 137 15.50 -28.85 5.85
C GLY A 137 16.55 -29.23 6.90
N LEU A 138 16.96 -28.26 7.72
CA LEU A 138 17.92 -28.48 8.81
C LEU A 138 17.39 -29.43 9.90
N TYR A 139 16.06 -29.50 10.08
CA TYR A 139 15.43 -30.45 11.00
C TYR A 139 15.06 -31.79 10.34
N GLY A 140 15.38 -32.02 9.06
CA GLY A 140 15.03 -33.23 8.34
C GLY A 140 13.53 -33.42 8.09
N LYS A 141 12.74 -32.33 8.17
CA LYS A 141 11.27 -32.33 8.00
C LYS A 141 10.83 -31.62 6.73
N PHE A 142 11.75 -31.40 5.79
CA PHE A 142 11.41 -30.73 4.55
C PHE A 142 10.62 -31.65 3.64
N THR A 143 9.40 -31.21 3.31
CA THR A 143 8.63 -31.74 2.20
C THR A 143 8.05 -30.57 1.39
N PRO A 144 7.87 -30.71 0.07
CA PRO A 144 7.23 -29.68 -0.75
C PRO A 144 5.85 -29.28 -0.19
N GLU A 145 5.13 -30.23 0.37
CA GLU A 145 3.82 -30.02 1.00
C GLU A 145 3.96 -29.16 2.26
N ALA A 146 4.96 -29.42 3.12
CA ALA A 146 5.19 -28.63 4.33
C ALA A 146 5.58 -27.18 4.01
N LEU A 147 6.38 -26.98 2.95
CA LEU A 147 6.70 -25.63 2.48
C LEU A 147 5.46 -24.91 1.95
N ASN A 148 4.62 -25.59 1.17
CA ASN A 148 3.37 -25.04 0.68
C ASN A 148 2.42 -24.66 1.84
N TRP A 149 2.35 -25.50 2.88
CA TRP A 149 1.61 -25.16 4.10
C TRP A 149 2.08 -23.86 4.75
N LEU A 150 3.39 -23.63 4.84
CA LEU A 150 3.96 -22.40 5.39
C LEU A 150 3.73 -21.18 4.48
N PHE A 151 3.77 -21.37 3.16
CA PHE A 151 3.40 -20.34 2.19
C PHE A 151 1.94 -19.91 2.37
N VAL A 152 1.00 -20.86 2.39
CA VAL A 152 -0.43 -20.57 2.59
C VAL A 152 -0.67 -19.94 3.96
N LYS A 153 -0.04 -20.46 5.02
CA LYS A 153 -0.10 -19.87 6.37
C LYS A 153 0.36 -18.42 6.37
N GLY A 154 1.47 -18.12 5.69
CA GLY A 154 1.96 -16.76 5.51
C GLY A 154 0.99 -15.87 4.73
N MET A 155 0.43 -16.36 3.62
CA MET A 155 -0.59 -15.63 2.84
C MET A 155 -1.84 -15.31 3.67
N VAL A 156 -2.35 -16.29 4.43
CA VAL A 156 -3.48 -16.09 5.34
C VAL A 156 -3.12 -15.08 6.43
N GLY A 157 -1.93 -15.17 7.03
CA GLY A 157 -1.47 -14.19 8.02
C GLY A 157 -1.37 -12.77 7.45
N TRP A 158 -0.85 -12.61 6.23
CA TRP A 158 -0.82 -11.31 5.56
C TRP A 158 -2.25 -10.79 5.33
N PHE A 159 -3.15 -11.63 4.83
CA PHE A 159 -4.55 -11.26 4.62
C PHE A 159 -5.24 -10.83 5.92
N LEU A 160 -5.07 -11.61 7.01
CA LEU A 160 -5.61 -11.27 8.33
C LEU A 160 -5.08 -9.93 8.83
N GLN A 161 -3.79 -9.66 8.62
CA GLN A 161 -3.19 -8.38 8.96
C GLN A 161 -3.79 -7.23 8.14
N VAL A 162 -4.00 -7.41 6.82
CA VAL A 162 -4.67 -6.41 5.97
C VAL A 162 -6.09 -6.14 6.45
N MET A 163 -6.85 -7.19 6.79
CA MET A 163 -8.20 -7.04 7.33
C MET A 163 -8.20 -6.31 8.67
N LEU A 164 -7.29 -6.65 9.58
CA LEU A 164 -7.11 -5.95 10.86
C LEU A 164 -6.90 -4.44 10.63
N LEU A 165 -5.98 -4.07 9.74
CA LEU A 165 -5.68 -2.66 9.45
C LEU A 165 -6.86 -1.97 8.76
N LYS A 166 -7.53 -2.63 7.80
CA LYS A 166 -8.67 -2.05 7.07
C LYS A 166 -9.87 -1.83 8.00
N ILE A 167 -10.23 -2.82 8.82
CA ILE A 167 -11.32 -2.70 9.81
C ILE A 167 -11.00 -1.57 10.80
N THR A 168 -9.75 -1.48 11.27
CA THR A 168 -9.32 -0.39 12.15
C THR A 168 -9.52 0.97 11.49
N LEU A 169 -9.04 1.16 10.25
CA LEU A 169 -9.22 2.43 9.51
C LEU A 169 -10.69 2.79 9.27
N LEU A 170 -11.51 1.82 8.90
CA LEU A 170 -12.96 2.00 8.74
C LEU A 170 -13.63 2.42 10.05
N SER A 171 -13.27 1.78 11.17
CA SER A 171 -13.80 2.14 12.51
C SER A 171 -13.37 3.54 12.95
N LEU A 172 -12.27 4.07 12.41
CA LEU A 172 -11.75 5.40 12.73
C LEU A 172 -12.27 6.49 11.78
N GLY A 173 -13.13 6.13 10.80
CA GLY A 173 -13.72 7.07 9.85
C GLY A 173 -12.81 7.51 8.69
N SER A 174 -11.61 6.94 8.57
CA SER A 174 -10.63 7.19 7.49
C SER A 174 -10.62 5.99 6.53
N GLY A 175 -11.72 5.84 5.79
CA GLY A 175 -11.90 4.76 4.81
C GLY A 175 -11.19 4.98 3.48
N GLU A 176 -10.65 6.17 3.24
CA GLU A 176 -10.15 6.63 1.94
C GLU A 176 -8.73 6.16 1.59
N ALA A 177 -8.01 5.56 2.55
CA ALA A 177 -6.68 5.04 2.29
C ALA A 177 -6.69 3.97 1.17
N PRO A 178 -5.82 4.11 0.14
CA PRO A 178 -5.68 3.13 -0.94
C PRO A 178 -5.43 1.72 -0.40
N LEU A 179 -6.02 0.71 -1.05
CA LEU A 179 -5.89 -0.68 -0.58
C LEU A 179 -4.42 -1.14 -0.60
N LEU A 180 -3.67 -0.73 -1.62
CA LEU A 180 -2.26 -1.07 -1.78
C LEU A 180 -1.37 -0.49 -0.67
N ASP A 181 -1.70 0.69 -0.13
CA ASP A 181 -1.01 1.24 1.05
C ASP A 181 -1.18 0.31 2.27
N ILE A 182 -2.40 -0.19 2.49
CA ILE A 182 -2.72 -1.09 3.61
C ILE A 182 -2.03 -2.44 3.44
N VAL A 183 -2.02 -2.99 2.22
CA VAL A 183 -1.30 -4.23 1.89
C VAL A 183 0.20 -4.08 2.15
N ALA A 184 0.80 -2.97 1.72
CA ALA A 184 2.19 -2.65 1.98
C ALA A 184 2.47 -2.57 3.49
N TYR A 185 1.68 -1.79 4.24
CA TYR A 185 1.86 -1.65 5.69
C TYR A 185 1.74 -2.98 6.44
N ALA A 186 0.76 -3.81 6.06
CA ALA A 186 0.58 -5.15 6.63
C ALA A 186 1.78 -6.06 6.36
N GLY A 187 2.36 -6.00 5.16
CA GLY A 187 3.40 -6.93 4.74
C GLY A 187 4.79 -6.63 5.33
N TYR A 188 5.05 -5.44 5.88
CA TYR A 188 6.33 -5.20 6.58
C TYR A 188 6.53 -6.11 7.80
N THR A 189 5.47 -6.70 8.34
CA THR A 189 5.51 -7.74 9.40
C THR A 189 6.52 -8.85 9.08
N PHE A 190 6.62 -9.28 7.82
CA PHE A 190 7.54 -10.33 7.39
C PHE A 190 9.01 -9.92 7.51
N THR A 191 9.33 -8.63 7.53
CA THR A 191 10.71 -8.14 7.71
C THR A 191 11.25 -8.54 9.08
N GLY A 192 10.46 -8.30 10.13
CA GLY A 192 10.80 -8.74 11.48
C GLY A 192 10.79 -10.26 11.59
N LEU A 193 9.80 -10.91 10.98
CA LEU A 193 9.67 -12.36 11.01
C LEU A 193 10.89 -13.08 10.42
N CYS A 194 11.43 -12.59 9.30
CA CYS A 194 12.66 -13.11 8.71
C CYS A 194 13.83 -13.07 9.70
N LEU A 195 13.98 -11.98 10.46
CA LEU A 195 15.02 -11.84 11.46
C LEU A 195 14.85 -12.84 12.61
N ALA A 196 13.62 -13.05 13.09
CA ALA A 196 13.33 -14.01 14.15
C ALA A 196 13.59 -15.46 13.69
N VAL A 197 13.19 -15.82 12.47
CA VAL A 197 13.45 -17.15 11.90
C VAL A 197 14.94 -17.36 11.67
N LEU A 198 15.64 -16.38 11.09
CA LEU A 198 17.08 -16.47 10.88
C LEU A 198 17.84 -16.63 12.20
N GLY A 199 17.45 -15.86 13.22
CA GLY A 199 18.00 -16.01 14.57
C GLY A 199 17.77 -17.42 15.13
N LYS A 200 16.56 -17.97 15.00
CA LYS A 200 16.26 -19.35 15.41
C LYS A 200 17.18 -20.37 14.75
N ILE A 201 17.49 -20.21 13.46
CA ILE A 201 18.38 -21.09 12.71
C ILE A 201 19.81 -21.02 13.27
N ILE A 202 20.31 -19.83 13.59
CA ILE A 202 21.66 -19.61 14.13
C ILE A 202 21.76 -20.13 15.57
N TRP A 203 20.77 -19.79 16.40
CA TRP A 203 20.69 -20.16 17.81
C TRP A 203 19.21 -20.33 18.21
N GLY A 204 18.78 -21.57 18.46
CA GLY A 204 17.38 -21.88 18.76
C GLY A 204 16.75 -21.05 19.88
N TYR A 205 17.47 -20.79 20.97
CA TYR A 205 16.99 -19.96 22.08
C TYR A 205 16.80 -18.48 21.74
N SER A 206 17.48 -17.95 20.71
CA SER A 206 17.32 -16.54 20.30
C SER A 206 15.90 -16.24 19.82
N TYR A 207 15.17 -17.27 19.35
CA TYR A 207 13.77 -17.16 18.94
C TYR A 207 12.88 -16.57 20.04
N TYR A 208 13.07 -16.99 21.29
CA TYR A 208 12.26 -16.54 22.42
C TYR A 208 12.46 -15.05 22.75
N VAL A 209 13.60 -14.49 22.37
CA VAL A 209 13.91 -13.06 22.54
C VAL A 209 13.48 -12.27 21.29
N LEU A 210 13.80 -12.79 20.11
CA LEU A 210 13.55 -12.10 18.84
C LEU A 210 12.06 -12.02 18.49
N ILE A 211 11.24 -13.02 18.80
CA ILE A 211 9.80 -12.95 18.50
C ILE A 211 9.13 -11.78 19.25
N PRO A 212 9.19 -11.68 20.61
CA PRO A 212 8.65 -10.52 21.31
C PRO A 212 9.21 -9.19 20.80
N TRP A 213 10.51 -9.12 20.49
CA TRP A 213 11.14 -7.94 19.91
C TRP A 213 10.51 -7.54 18.57
N THR A 214 10.30 -8.49 17.67
CA THR A 214 9.68 -8.24 16.36
C THR A 214 8.20 -7.86 16.47
N CYS A 215 7.46 -8.42 17.44
CA CYS A 215 6.10 -8.00 17.76
C CYS A 215 6.06 -6.54 18.21
N LEU A 216 6.96 -6.15 19.12
CA LEU A 216 7.08 -4.76 19.60
C LEU A 216 7.45 -3.79 18.47
N CYS A 217 8.44 -4.13 17.64
CA CYS A 217 8.85 -3.30 16.52
C CYS A 217 7.70 -3.12 15.51
N THR A 218 7.07 -4.22 15.12
CA THR A 218 5.93 -4.17 14.17
C THR A 218 4.77 -3.38 14.74
N GLY A 219 4.40 -3.60 16.01
CA GLY A 219 3.32 -2.88 16.67
C GLY A 219 3.59 -1.37 16.74
N VAL A 220 4.80 -0.96 17.13
CA VAL A 220 5.17 0.46 17.22
C VAL A 220 5.25 1.10 15.83
N PHE A 221 5.79 0.39 14.84
CA PHE A 221 5.80 0.85 13.46
C PHE A 221 4.38 1.12 12.96
N LEU A 222 3.48 0.16 13.10
CA LEU A 222 2.08 0.30 12.67
C LEU A 222 1.35 1.41 13.42
N VAL A 223 1.52 1.51 14.73
CA VAL A 223 0.91 2.59 15.51
C VAL A 223 1.42 3.95 15.03
N LYS A 224 2.73 4.12 14.82
CA LYS A 224 3.30 5.39 14.37
C LYS A 224 2.85 5.78 12.95
N THR A 225 2.80 4.82 12.02
CA THR A 225 2.35 5.06 10.64
C THR A 225 0.84 5.34 10.59
N MET A 226 0.02 4.47 11.21
CA MET A 226 -1.45 4.62 11.20
C MET A 226 -1.92 5.86 11.94
N LYS A 227 -1.35 6.18 13.11
CA LYS A 227 -1.71 7.39 13.86
C LYS A 227 -1.65 8.62 12.97
N ARG A 228 -0.64 8.72 12.10
CA ARG A 228 -0.41 9.91 11.28
C ARG A 228 -1.18 9.90 9.95
N VAL A 229 -1.37 8.73 9.33
CA VAL A 229 -2.31 8.58 8.20
C VAL A 229 -3.71 9.04 8.64
N LEU A 230 -4.10 8.68 9.85
CA LEU A 230 -5.40 9.03 10.42
C LEU A 230 -5.56 10.52 10.78
N PHE A 231 -4.55 11.13 11.42
CA PHE A 231 -4.61 12.55 11.81
C PHE A 231 -4.47 13.53 10.64
N ALA A 232 -3.94 13.09 9.49
CA ALA A 232 -3.90 13.93 8.29
C ALA A 232 -5.28 14.10 7.63
N GLU A 233 -6.19 13.13 7.83
CA GLU A 233 -7.50 13.07 7.19
C GLU A 233 -8.65 13.42 8.14
N ALA A 234 -8.56 13.08 9.43
CA ALA A 234 -9.63 13.30 10.39
C ALA A 234 -9.56 14.72 11.02
N ARG A 235 -10.36 15.66 10.51
CA ARG A 235 -10.43 17.04 11.04
C ARG A 235 -11.19 17.21 12.35
N SER A 236 -11.95 16.22 12.84
CA SER A 236 -12.70 16.33 14.09
C SER A 236 -13.16 14.94 14.56
N TYR A 237 -12.59 14.34 15.62
CA TYR A 237 -13.32 13.41 16.51
C TYR A 237 -12.52 12.85 17.71
N ASP A 238 -13.27 12.25 18.66
CA ASP A 238 -12.95 11.69 19.98
C ASP A 238 -11.60 10.92 20.09
N SER A 239 -10.59 11.63 20.57
CA SER A 239 -9.21 11.17 20.77
C SER A 239 -9.09 9.84 21.52
N SER A 240 -10.01 9.53 22.44
CA SER A 240 -9.89 8.35 23.32
C SER A 240 -9.97 7.02 22.55
N ARG A 241 -10.98 6.86 21.69
CA ARG A 241 -11.22 5.63 20.89
C ARG A 241 -10.07 5.32 19.95
N HIS A 242 -9.48 6.35 19.34
CA HIS A 242 -8.33 6.22 18.45
C HIS A 242 -7.13 5.57 19.15
N HIS A 243 -6.84 5.97 20.40
CA HIS A 243 -5.74 5.40 21.16
C HIS A 243 -5.98 3.93 21.50
N TYR A 244 -7.19 3.56 21.93
CA TYR A 244 -7.54 2.17 22.23
C TYR A 244 -7.41 1.25 21.00
N LEU A 245 -7.90 1.70 19.83
CA LEU A 245 -7.81 0.94 18.59
C LEU A 245 -6.36 0.76 18.12
N LEU A 246 -5.52 1.80 18.25
CA LEU A 246 -4.09 1.69 17.94
C LEU A 246 -3.36 0.72 18.88
N ILE A 247 -3.67 0.77 20.18
CA ILE A 247 -3.12 -0.19 21.16
C ILE A 247 -3.58 -1.61 20.82
N PHE A 248 -4.85 -1.79 20.44
CA PHE A 248 -5.36 -3.08 20.00
C PHE A 248 -4.60 -3.63 18.79
N VAL A 249 -4.33 -2.81 17.76
CA VAL A 249 -3.52 -3.22 16.60
C VAL A 249 -2.12 -3.66 17.03
N ALA A 250 -1.48 -2.92 17.94
CA ALA A 250 -0.16 -3.29 18.46
C ALA A 250 -0.17 -4.61 19.23
N LEU A 251 -1.18 -4.84 20.08
CA LEU A 251 -1.32 -6.07 20.84
C LEU A 251 -1.66 -7.28 19.96
N ALA A 252 -2.46 -7.08 18.92
CA ALA A 252 -2.81 -8.12 17.95
C ALA A 252 -1.59 -8.65 17.17
N GLN A 253 -0.46 -7.91 17.14
CA GLN A 253 0.78 -8.38 16.54
C GLN A 253 1.37 -9.59 17.27
N PHE A 254 1.19 -9.70 18.59
CA PHE A 254 1.76 -10.80 19.38
C PHE A 254 1.22 -12.17 18.94
N PRO A 255 -0.10 -12.45 19.03
CA PRO A 255 -0.61 -13.75 18.62
C PRO A 255 -0.36 -14.03 17.14
N LEU A 256 -0.44 -13.02 16.27
CA LEU A 256 -0.23 -13.18 14.83
C LEU A 256 1.21 -13.55 14.48
N LEU A 257 2.21 -12.82 14.98
CA LEU A 257 3.61 -13.12 14.69
C LEU A 257 4.12 -14.36 15.42
N ILE A 258 3.64 -14.67 16.62
CA ILE A 258 3.99 -15.95 17.28
C ILE A 258 3.44 -17.12 16.47
N TRP A 259 2.19 -17.01 15.98
CA TRP A 259 1.60 -18.02 15.11
C TRP A 259 2.38 -18.19 13.81
N LEU A 260 2.70 -17.10 13.12
CA LEU A 260 3.48 -17.12 11.88
C LEU A 260 4.92 -17.59 12.08
N GLY A 261 5.57 -17.20 13.19
CA GLY A 261 6.95 -17.58 13.51
C GLY A 261 7.12 -19.04 13.89
N ASN A 262 6.03 -19.71 14.26
CA ASN A 262 6.04 -21.15 14.49
C ASN A 262 6.08 -21.89 13.13
N ILE A 263 7.31 -22.24 12.72
CA ILE A 263 7.61 -23.10 11.57
C ILE A 263 7.29 -24.55 11.95
N SER A 264 6.01 -24.86 12.01
CA SER A 264 5.46 -26.19 12.19
C SER A 264 4.36 -26.41 11.15
N VAL A 265 4.13 -27.68 10.79
CA VAL A 265 3.03 -28.09 9.92
C VAL A 265 1.68 -28.00 10.65
N ASN A 266 1.71 -27.92 11.98
CA ASN A 266 0.50 -27.72 12.77
C ASN A 266 -0.08 -26.32 12.52
N TRP A 267 -1.39 -26.29 12.28
CA TRP A 267 -2.11 -25.05 12.00
C TRP A 267 -2.27 -24.17 13.25
N LEU A 268 -2.22 -24.77 14.43
CA LEU A 268 -2.17 -24.10 15.73
C LEU A 268 -0.88 -24.51 16.46
N PHE A 269 -0.57 -23.83 17.57
CA PHE A 269 0.67 -23.93 18.35
C PHE A 269 1.23 -25.35 18.47
#